data_AF-A0A1G9ZWE1-F1
#
_entry.id   AF-A0A1G9ZWE1-F1
#
_cell.length_a   1.000
_cell.length_b   1.000
_cell.length_c   1.000
_cell.angle_alpha   90.00
_cell.angle_beta   90.00
_cell.angle_gamma   90.00
#
_symmetry.space_group_name_H-M   'P 1'
#
loop_
_entity.id
_entity.type
_entity.pdbx_description
1 polymer ?
#
loop_
_entity_poly.entity_id
_entity_poly.type
_entity_poly.pdbx_seq_one_letter_code
_entity_poly.pdbx_strand_id
1 'polypeptide(L)'
;MAVPSAPPAAPPDPHTALVAVLDDTARTWLDESVAEVAAAPAAMRRLFPAARRRCGHGRLTDHWTVDEAARAVLLTALPLRDQALADEVTRLHRHGDPAEQRAVLRTLPLLDLGDLALPLIRETLRGNDTTLIEAALGPYAAAHLPDDEYRQAVLKCVFYEIPLDRVTGLDTRADRELARMLADFAHERIVAGRALPQDILPFVRAFPDVAGDRAGLQHALTDVLTAVLKEEG
;
A
#
# COMPACT_ATOMS: atom_id res chain seq x y z
N MET A 1 15.10 11.96 19.76
CA MET A 1 13.85 11.42 20.34
C MET A 1 12.77 11.69 19.30
N ALA A 2 12.42 10.68 18.50
CA ALA A 2 11.44 10.84 17.44
C ALA A 2 10.09 11.17 18.07
N VAL A 3 9.46 12.26 17.65
CA VAL A 3 8.07 12.56 18.00
C VAL A 3 7.25 11.41 17.41
N PRO A 4 6.40 10.71 18.18
CA PRO A 4 5.50 9.72 17.60
C PRO A 4 4.58 10.46 16.63
N SER A 5 4.84 10.33 15.32
CA SER A 5 3.93 10.80 14.30
C SER A 5 2.65 9.98 14.40
N ALA A 6 1.49 10.63 14.31
CA ALA A 6 0.22 9.91 14.24
C ALA A 6 0.30 8.84 13.14
N PRO A 7 -0.27 7.64 13.36
CA PRO A 7 -0.33 6.64 12.31
C PRO A 7 -1.03 7.24 11.08
N PRO A 8 -0.60 6.89 9.87
CA PRO A 8 -1.24 7.38 8.66
C PRO A 8 -2.73 7.03 8.70
N ALA A 9 -3.58 8.01 8.37
CA ALA A 9 -5.02 7.86 8.48
C ALA A 9 -5.49 6.68 7.62
N ALA A 10 -6.36 5.84 8.19
CA ALA A 10 -7.08 4.83 7.42
C ALA A 10 -7.85 5.50 6.27
N PRO A 11 -8.01 4.82 5.11
CA PRO A 11 -8.86 5.35 4.06
C PRO A 11 -10.29 5.53 4.60
N PRO A 12 -11.07 6.49 4.07
CA PRO A 12 -12.47 6.57 4.44
C PRO A 12 -13.21 5.29 4.04
N ASP A 13 -14.23 4.92 4.82
CA ASP A 13 -15.15 3.84 4.49
C ASP A 13 -15.71 4.07 3.06
N PRO A 14 -15.49 3.12 2.12
CA PRO A 14 -15.92 3.30 0.74
C PRO A 14 -17.45 3.23 0.54
N HIS A 15 -18.23 2.79 1.53
CA HIS A 15 -19.66 2.51 1.37
C HIS A 15 -20.44 3.69 0.78
N THR A 16 -20.25 4.91 1.31
CA THR A 16 -20.98 6.10 0.86
C THR A 16 -20.65 6.45 -0.60
N ALA A 17 -19.36 6.44 -0.96
CA ALA A 17 -18.92 6.72 -2.33
C ALA A 17 -19.41 5.64 -3.30
N LEU A 18 -19.39 4.37 -2.87
CA LEU A 18 -19.84 3.23 -3.66
C LEU A 18 -21.34 3.32 -3.99
N VAL A 19 -22.19 3.51 -2.98
CA VAL A 19 -23.65 3.59 -3.17
C VAL A 19 -24.06 4.75 -4.09
N ALA A 20 -23.26 5.83 -4.14
CA ALA A 20 -23.51 6.97 -5.02
C ALA A 20 -23.33 6.65 -6.52
N VAL A 21 -22.52 5.65 -6.87
CA VAL A 21 -22.19 5.32 -8.28
C VAL A 21 -22.85 4.04 -8.80
N LEU A 22 -23.38 3.20 -7.91
CA LEU A 22 -24.04 1.95 -8.29
C LEU A 22 -25.46 2.21 -8.83
N ASP A 23 -25.84 1.44 -9.84
CA ASP A 23 -27.25 1.36 -10.28
C ASP A 23 -28.12 0.58 -9.28
N ASP A 24 -29.44 0.61 -9.45
CA ASP A 24 -30.39 -0.03 -8.54
C ASP A 24 -30.17 -1.55 -8.39
N THR A 25 -29.75 -2.21 -9.47
CA THR A 25 -29.52 -3.66 -9.46
C THR A 25 -28.26 -4.00 -8.66
N ALA A 26 -27.19 -3.26 -8.87
CA ALA A 26 -25.93 -3.42 -8.16
C ALA A 26 -26.05 -3.05 -6.67
N ARG A 27 -26.83 -2.00 -6.34
CA ARG A 27 -27.14 -1.61 -4.95
C ARG A 27 -27.91 -2.69 -4.23
N THR A 28 -28.99 -3.18 -4.83
CA THR A 28 -29.79 -4.28 -4.26
C THR A 28 -28.91 -5.51 -4.01
N TRP A 29 -28.07 -5.88 -4.97
CA TRP A 29 -27.15 -7.00 -4.80
C TRP A 29 -26.15 -6.77 -3.65
N LEU A 30 -25.60 -5.56 -3.52
CA LEU A 30 -24.65 -5.24 -2.45
C LEU A 30 -25.33 -5.34 -1.08
N ASP A 31 -26.52 -4.75 -0.92
CA ASP A 31 -27.28 -4.75 0.33
C ASP A 31 -27.67 -6.18 0.76
N GLU A 32 -28.18 -6.98 -0.18
CA GLU A 32 -28.49 -8.41 0.05
C GLU A 32 -27.23 -9.20 0.41
N SER A 33 -26.10 -8.93 -0.27
CA SER A 33 -24.83 -9.62 -0.01
C SER A 33 -24.25 -9.27 1.35
N VAL A 34 -24.36 -8.01 1.78
CA VAL A 34 -23.98 -7.54 3.12
C VAL A 34 -24.82 -8.26 4.18
N ALA A 35 -26.14 -8.31 4.01
CA ALA A 35 -27.02 -9.04 4.92
C ALA A 35 -26.68 -10.54 4.96
N GLU A 36 -26.37 -11.16 3.81
CA GLU A 36 -26.02 -12.58 3.73
C GLU A 36 -24.70 -12.88 4.44
N VAL A 37 -23.63 -12.09 4.22
CA VAL A 37 -22.34 -12.33 4.91
C VAL A 37 -22.43 -12.07 6.42
N ALA A 38 -23.28 -11.11 6.84
CA ALA A 38 -23.55 -10.84 8.25
C ALA A 38 -24.29 -12.01 8.94
N ALA A 39 -25.18 -12.70 8.21
CA ALA A 39 -25.91 -13.86 8.74
C ALA A 39 -25.14 -15.18 8.60
N ALA A 40 -24.38 -15.34 7.52
CA ALA A 40 -23.69 -16.57 7.14
C ALA A 40 -22.31 -16.24 6.55
N PRO A 41 -21.25 -16.10 7.39
CA PRO A 41 -19.92 -15.69 6.96
C PRO A 41 -19.32 -16.54 5.82
N ALA A 42 -19.69 -17.81 5.73
CA ALA A 42 -19.25 -18.70 4.65
C ALA A 42 -19.68 -18.23 3.24
N ALA A 43 -20.74 -17.41 3.13
CA ALA A 43 -21.19 -16.82 1.86
C ALA A 43 -20.14 -15.90 1.23
N MET A 44 -19.24 -15.35 2.04
CA MET A 44 -18.13 -14.51 1.60
C MET A 44 -17.35 -15.14 0.44
N ARG A 45 -17.06 -16.44 0.53
CA ARG A 45 -16.29 -17.18 -0.49
C ARG A 45 -16.93 -17.15 -1.89
N ARG A 46 -18.26 -17.02 -1.96
CA ARG A 46 -19.02 -16.95 -3.21
C ARG A 46 -19.27 -15.50 -3.65
N LEU A 47 -19.50 -14.61 -2.69
CA LEU A 47 -19.89 -13.22 -2.95
C LEU A 47 -18.69 -12.32 -3.28
N PHE A 48 -17.55 -12.54 -2.62
CA PHE A 48 -16.32 -11.79 -2.85
C PHE A 48 -15.85 -11.79 -4.32
N PRO A 49 -15.76 -12.94 -5.02
CA PRO A 49 -15.40 -12.93 -6.43
C PRO A 49 -16.51 -12.41 -7.36
N ALA A 50 -17.77 -12.41 -6.91
CA ALA A 50 -18.89 -11.92 -7.71
C ALA A 50 -18.95 -10.38 -7.79
N ALA A 51 -18.30 -9.66 -6.88
CA ALA A 51 -18.33 -8.20 -6.77
C ALA A 51 -18.07 -7.49 -8.10
N ARG A 52 -17.01 -7.89 -8.83
CA ARG A 52 -16.68 -7.28 -10.12
C ARG A 52 -17.78 -7.41 -11.16
N ARG A 53 -18.41 -8.59 -11.26
CA ARG A 53 -19.50 -8.83 -12.22
C ARG A 53 -20.76 -8.06 -11.86
N ARG A 54 -20.98 -7.83 -10.57
CA ARG A 54 -22.22 -7.28 -10.02
C ARG A 54 -22.19 -5.76 -9.90
N CYS A 55 -21.03 -5.19 -9.58
CA CYS A 55 -20.85 -3.77 -9.32
C CYS A 55 -20.04 -3.07 -10.43
N GLY A 56 -19.30 -3.81 -11.26
CA GLY A 56 -18.35 -3.24 -12.21
C GLY A 56 -16.99 -2.93 -11.57
N HIS A 57 -16.04 -2.40 -12.36
CA HIS A 57 -14.64 -2.20 -11.95
C HIS A 57 -14.10 -0.79 -12.25
N GLY A 58 -15.00 0.19 -12.42
CA GLY A 58 -14.61 1.58 -12.69
C GLY A 58 -13.75 2.13 -11.55
N ARG A 59 -12.93 3.15 -11.83
CA ARG A 59 -12.25 3.90 -10.77
C ARG A 59 -13.30 4.63 -9.92
N LEU A 60 -13.22 4.48 -8.59
CA LEU A 60 -14.10 5.14 -7.63
C LEU A 60 -13.39 6.30 -6.93
N THR A 61 -12.19 6.04 -6.43
CA THR A 61 -11.28 7.04 -5.84
C THR A 61 -9.85 6.75 -6.28
N ASP A 62 -8.86 7.48 -5.75
CA ASP A 62 -7.46 7.14 -5.97
C ASP A 62 -7.10 5.77 -5.38
N HIS A 63 -7.72 5.41 -4.25
CA HIS A 63 -7.48 4.16 -3.51
C HIS A 63 -8.35 2.99 -3.98
N TRP A 64 -9.57 3.25 -4.45
CA TRP A 64 -10.57 2.20 -4.74
C TRP A 64 -10.99 2.15 -6.21
N THR A 65 -11.08 0.94 -6.76
CA THR A 65 -12.04 0.64 -7.83
C THR A 65 -13.39 0.25 -7.23
N VAL A 66 -14.46 0.29 -8.02
CA VAL A 66 -15.83 -0.08 -7.60
C VAL A 66 -15.89 -1.51 -7.05
N ASP A 67 -15.21 -2.47 -7.69
CA ASP A 67 -15.20 -3.87 -7.24
C ASP A 67 -14.36 -4.07 -5.97
N GLU A 68 -13.28 -3.31 -5.78
CA GLU A 68 -12.52 -3.34 -4.53
C GLU A 68 -13.32 -2.74 -3.38
N ALA A 69 -13.99 -1.61 -3.61
CA ALA A 69 -14.85 -0.96 -2.64
C ALA A 69 -16.01 -1.88 -2.21
N ALA A 70 -16.66 -2.57 -3.16
CA ALA A 70 -17.71 -3.54 -2.85
C ALA A 70 -17.16 -4.70 -2.00
N ARG A 71 -15.99 -5.22 -2.33
CA ARG A 71 -15.30 -6.25 -1.52
C ARG A 71 -14.93 -5.76 -0.12
N ALA A 72 -14.48 -4.51 0.00
CA ALA A 72 -14.19 -3.89 1.29
C ALA A 72 -15.44 -3.80 2.16
N VAL A 73 -16.56 -3.34 1.60
CA VAL A 73 -17.87 -3.29 2.28
C VAL A 73 -18.30 -4.67 2.78
N LEU A 74 -18.15 -5.72 1.95
CA LEU A 74 -18.46 -7.09 2.36
C LEU A 74 -17.54 -7.56 3.51
N LEU A 75 -16.24 -7.27 3.43
CA LEU A 75 -15.28 -7.66 4.48
C LEU A 75 -15.58 -6.97 5.81
N THR A 76 -15.91 -5.68 5.79
CA THR A 76 -16.26 -4.93 7.01
C THR A 76 -17.61 -5.36 7.60
N ALA A 77 -18.46 -6.02 6.82
CA ALA A 77 -19.74 -6.58 7.29
C ALA A 77 -19.62 -7.97 7.93
N LEU A 78 -18.45 -8.62 7.86
CA LEU A 78 -18.26 -9.93 8.49
C LEU A 78 -18.39 -9.82 10.02
N PRO A 79 -19.19 -10.69 10.66
CA PRO A 79 -19.31 -10.74 12.11
C PRO A 79 -18.16 -11.55 12.75
N LEU A 80 -16.98 -11.51 12.14
CA LEU A 80 -15.77 -12.20 12.60
C LEU A 80 -14.85 -11.19 13.28
N ARG A 81 -14.05 -11.67 14.23
CA ARG A 81 -13.05 -10.88 14.94
C ARG A 81 -11.78 -11.68 15.15
N ASP A 82 -10.70 -10.98 15.51
CA ASP A 82 -9.43 -11.56 15.92
C ASP A 82 -8.93 -12.60 14.91
N GLN A 83 -8.49 -13.78 15.39
CA GLN A 83 -7.94 -14.84 14.55
C GLN A 83 -8.93 -15.34 13.49
N ALA A 84 -10.22 -15.40 13.80
CA ALA A 84 -11.22 -15.88 12.83
C ALA A 84 -11.34 -14.93 11.62
N LEU A 85 -11.27 -13.61 11.87
CA LEU A 85 -11.22 -12.62 10.79
C LEU A 85 -9.89 -12.68 10.05
N ALA A 86 -8.76 -12.79 10.76
CA ALA A 86 -7.44 -12.89 10.16
C ALA A 86 -7.32 -14.11 9.22
N ASP A 87 -7.85 -15.26 9.64
CA ASP A 87 -7.87 -16.50 8.85
C ASP A 87 -8.74 -16.36 7.60
N GLU A 88 -9.91 -15.72 7.72
CA GLU A 88 -10.82 -15.45 6.61
C GLU A 88 -10.17 -14.56 5.56
N VAL A 89 -9.59 -13.44 5.99
CA VAL A 89 -8.89 -12.47 5.15
C VAL A 89 -7.67 -13.09 4.46
N THR A 90 -6.85 -13.84 5.22
CA THR A 90 -5.68 -14.54 4.68
C THR A 90 -6.09 -15.56 3.62
N ARG A 91 -7.18 -16.29 3.86
CA ARG A 91 -7.70 -17.28 2.89
C ARG A 91 -8.19 -16.61 1.61
N LEU A 92 -8.93 -15.50 1.72
CA LEU A 92 -9.41 -14.74 0.55
C LEU A 92 -8.24 -14.20 -0.26
N HIS A 93 -7.20 -13.69 0.38
CA HIS A 93 -5.99 -13.26 -0.32
C HIS A 93 -5.29 -14.44 -1.01
N ARG A 94 -5.01 -15.54 -0.30
CA ARG A 94 -4.24 -16.67 -0.85
C ARG A 94 -4.89 -17.32 -2.06
N HIS A 95 -6.22 -17.35 -2.12
CA HIS A 95 -6.97 -18.01 -3.21
C HIS A 95 -7.59 -17.04 -4.22
N GLY A 96 -7.49 -15.73 -3.98
CA GLY A 96 -8.06 -14.73 -4.85
C GLY A 96 -7.18 -14.43 -6.06
N ASP A 97 -7.80 -13.85 -7.09
CA ASP A 97 -7.06 -13.22 -8.19
C ASP A 97 -6.33 -11.93 -7.73
N PRO A 98 -5.44 -11.33 -8.54
CA PRO A 98 -4.71 -10.13 -8.12
C PRO A 98 -5.60 -8.92 -7.73
N ALA A 99 -6.81 -8.78 -8.31
CA ALA A 99 -7.72 -7.71 -7.94
C ALA A 99 -8.38 -7.98 -6.58
N GLU A 100 -8.71 -9.24 -6.31
CA GLU A 100 -9.23 -9.71 -5.02
C GLU A 100 -8.18 -9.59 -3.91
N GLN A 101 -6.94 -9.98 -4.18
CA GLN A 101 -5.81 -9.82 -3.28
C GLN A 101 -5.57 -8.36 -2.93
N ARG A 102 -5.56 -7.48 -3.94
CA ARG A 102 -5.43 -6.04 -3.74
C ARG A 102 -6.56 -5.47 -2.90
N ALA A 103 -7.80 -5.89 -3.13
CA ALA A 103 -8.95 -5.46 -2.32
C ALA A 103 -8.79 -5.87 -0.85
N VAL A 104 -8.31 -7.09 -0.58
CA VAL A 104 -8.00 -7.54 0.78
C VAL A 104 -6.98 -6.62 1.45
N LEU A 105 -5.82 -6.41 0.81
CA LEU A 105 -4.72 -5.62 1.38
C LEU A 105 -5.17 -4.17 1.67
N ARG A 106 -5.90 -3.57 0.74
CA ARG A 106 -6.42 -2.20 0.87
C ARG A 106 -7.50 -2.05 1.94
N THR A 107 -8.16 -3.14 2.33
CA THR A 107 -9.20 -3.17 3.37
C THR A 107 -8.64 -3.36 4.77
N LEU A 108 -7.44 -3.93 4.92
CA LEU A 108 -6.80 -4.16 6.24
C LEU A 108 -6.87 -2.97 7.22
N PRO A 109 -6.62 -1.70 6.85
CA PRO A 109 -6.72 -0.59 7.79
C PRO A 109 -8.14 -0.27 8.27
N LEU A 110 -9.17 -0.88 7.66
CA LEU A 110 -10.58 -0.79 8.08
C LEU A 110 -10.99 -1.94 9.01
N LEU A 111 -10.11 -2.93 9.21
CA LEU A 111 -10.39 -4.11 10.02
C LEU A 111 -9.65 -4.02 11.36
N ASP A 112 -10.35 -4.34 12.45
CA ASP A 112 -9.75 -4.41 13.80
C ASP A 112 -8.97 -5.72 13.97
N LEU A 113 -7.78 -5.78 13.38
CA LEU A 113 -6.93 -6.98 13.34
C LEU A 113 -5.64 -6.85 14.17
N GLY A 114 -5.30 -5.65 14.67
CA GLY A 114 -4.01 -5.41 15.31
C GLY A 114 -2.85 -5.97 14.47
N ASP A 115 -1.94 -6.73 15.08
CA ASP A 115 -0.80 -7.35 14.38
C ASP A 115 -1.14 -8.68 13.67
N LEU A 116 -2.39 -9.16 13.73
CA LEU A 116 -2.77 -10.48 13.21
C LEU A 116 -2.67 -10.60 11.69
N ALA A 117 -2.74 -9.48 10.95
CA ALA A 117 -2.55 -9.45 9.50
C ALA A 117 -1.09 -9.18 9.08
N LEU A 118 -0.15 -9.03 10.02
CA LEU A 118 1.27 -8.84 9.70
C LEU A 118 1.89 -10.04 8.93
N PRO A 119 1.57 -11.31 9.23
CA PRO A 119 2.02 -12.45 8.43
C PRO A 119 1.57 -12.35 6.96
N LEU A 120 0.36 -11.84 6.71
CA LEU A 120 -0.18 -11.64 5.36
C LEU A 120 0.62 -10.58 4.61
N ILE A 121 0.90 -9.43 5.23
CA ILE A 121 1.77 -8.39 4.64
C ILE A 121 3.15 -8.97 4.30
N ARG A 122 3.77 -9.70 5.23
CA ARG A 122 5.08 -10.34 4.99
C ARG A 122 5.04 -11.39 3.89
N GLU A 123 3.93 -12.13 3.75
CA GLU A 123 3.72 -13.06 2.63
C GLU A 123 3.68 -12.31 1.30
N THR A 124 2.87 -11.25 1.21
CA THR A 124 2.74 -10.42 0.00
C THR A 124 4.06 -9.76 -0.39
N LEU A 125 4.80 -9.21 0.56
CA LEU A 125 6.09 -8.54 0.32
C LEU A 125 7.21 -9.49 -0.12
N ARG A 126 7.05 -10.81 0.01
CA ARG A 126 7.98 -11.79 -0.57
C ARG A 126 7.74 -12.00 -2.07
N GLY A 127 6.52 -11.74 -2.56
CA GLY A 127 6.17 -11.82 -3.98
C GLY A 127 6.67 -10.64 -4.80
N ASN A 128 6.55 -10.72 -6.13
CA ASN A 128 7.10 -9.72 -7.07
C ASN A 128 6.03 -8.94 -7.85
N ASP A 129 4.75 -9.14 -7.54
CA ASP A 129 3.67 -8.38 -8.15
C ASP A 129 3.68 -6.95 -7.59
N THR A 130 4.03 -5.98 -8.45
CA THR A 130 4.18 -4.58 -8.04
C THR A 130 2.87 -3.98 -7.55
N THR A 131 1.72 -4.41 -8.10
CA THR A 131 0.40 -3.90 -7.69
C THR A 131 0.02 -4.38 -6.29
N LEU A 132 0.45 -5.59 -5.92
CA LEU A 132 0.23 -6.13 -4.58
C LEU A 132 1.24 -5.60 -3.57
N ILE A 133 2.50 -5.39 -3.97
CA ILE A 133 3.51 -4.74 -3.12
C ILE A 133 3.04 -3.32 -2.77
N GLU A 134 2.59 -2.55 -3.76
CA GLU A 134 2.04 -1.20 -3.55
C GLU A 134 0.87 -1.23 -2.58
N ALA A 135 -0.10 -2.13 -2.79
CA ALA A 135 -1.27 -2.26 -1.91
C ALA A 135 -0.92 -2.72 -0.49
N ALA A 136 0.08 -3.60 -0.35
CA ALA A 136 0.57 -4.06 0.94
C ALA A 136 1.23 -2.91 1.73
N LEU A 137 1.95 -2.00 1.06
CA LEU A 137 2.59 -0.83 1.66
C LEU A 137 1.65 0.37 1.89
N GLY A 138 0.37 0.05 2.13
CA GLY A 138 -0.64 1.00 2.58
C GLY A 138 -0.61 1.29 4.09
N PRO A 139 -1.66 1.94 4.63
CA PRO A 139 -1.70 2.40 6.03
C PRO A 139 -1.50 1.30 7.08
N TYR A 140 -1.94 0.08 6.81
CA TYR A 140 -1.75 -1.04 7.73
C TYR A 140 -0.26 -1.40 7.90
N ALA A 141 0.48 -1.60 6.80
CA ALA A 141 1.91 -1.87 6.89
C ALA A 141 2.68 -0.70 7.50
N ALA A 142 2.30 0.54 7.18
CA ALA A 142 2.91 1.73 7.76
C ALA A 142 2.76 1.79 9.30
N ALA A 143 1.63 1.33 9.83
CA ALA A 143 1.37 1.28 11.28
C ALA A 143 1.99 0.05 11.98
N HIS A 144 2.07 -1.10 11.30
CA HIS A 144 2.38 -2.38 11.95
C HIS A 144 3.75 -3.00 11.59
N LEU A 145 4.36 -2.64 10.46
CA LEU A 145 5.69 -3.18 10.13
C LEU A 145 6.76 -2.61 11.07
N PRO A 146 7.66 -3.46 11.62
CA PRO A 146 8.89 -2.99 12.25
C PRO A 146 9.72 -2.12 11.31
N ASP A 147 10.49 -1.19 11.87
CA ASP A 147 11.25 -0.21 11.07
C ASP A 147 12.22 -0.88 10.09
N ASP A 148 12.91 -1.95 10.49
CA ASP A 148 13.85 -2.68 9.61
C ASP A 148 13.12 -3.33 8.44
N GLU A 149 11.98 -3.98 8.68
CA GLU A 149 11.16 -4.58 7.63
C GLU A 149 10.57 -3.52 6.69
N TYR A 150 10.11 -2.39 7.24
CA TYR A 150 9.58 -1.28 6.45
C TYR A 150 10.65 -0.69 5.52
N ARG A 151 11.87 -0.45 6.02
CA ARG A 151 13.00 0.03 5.19
C ARG A 151 13.33 -0.93 4.05
N GLN A 152 13.37 -2.24 4.32
CA GLN A 152 13.62 -3.25 3.29
C GLN A 152 12.51 -3.28 2.23
N ALA A 153 11.25 -3.11 2.65
CA ALA A 153 10.13 -3.04 1.73
C ALA A 153 10.14 -1.75 0.86
N VAL A 154 10.55 -0.61 1.44
CA VAL A 154 10.80 0.63 0.68
C VAL A 154 11.91 0.43 -0.34
N LEU A 155 13.04 -0.16 0.08
CA LEU A 155 14.14 -0.44 -0.83
C LEU A 155 13.71 -1.37 -1.97
N LYS A 156 12.86 -2.36 -1.67
CA LYS A 156 12.23 -3.21 -2.69
C LYS A 156 11.39 -2.38 -3.68
N CYS A 157 10.61 -1.41 -3.23
CA CYS A 157 9.86 -0.53 -4.14
C CYS A 157 10.78 0.14 -5.16
N VAL A 158 11.89 0.69 -4.69
CA VAL A 158 12.88 1.33 -5.57
C VAL A 158 13.49 0.34 -6.58
N PHE A 159 13.77 -0.90 -6.17
CA PHE A 159 14.27 -1.95 -7.07
C PHE A 159 13.24 -2.35 -8.15
N TYR A 160 11.95 -2.31 -7.81
CA TYR A 160 10.84 -2.66 -8.69
C TYR A 160 10.22 -1.45 -9.40
N GLU A 161 10.84 -0.27 -9.28
CA GLU A 161 10.37 0.99 -9.88
C GLU A 161 8.92 1.36 -9.45
N ILE A 162 8.53 0.98 -8.24
CA ILE A 162 7.27 1.40 -7.61
C ILE A 162 7.50 2.83 -7.07
N PRO A 163 6.71 3.82 -7.51
CA PRO A 163 6.88 5.21 -7.05
C PRO A 163 6.74 5.33 -5.53
N LEU A 164 7.68 6.04 -4.91
CA LEU A 164 7.70 6.19 -3.45
C LEU A 164 6.53 7.03 -2.90
N ASP A 165 5.86 7.83 -3.75
CA ASP A 165 4.62 8.55 -3.40
C ASP A 165 3.44 7.60 -3.10
N ARG A 166 3.53 6.32 -3.47
CA ARG A 166 2.54 5.28 -3.16
C ARG A 166 2.76 4.60 -1.82
N VAL A 167 3.94 4.77 -1.22
CA VAL A 167 4.29 4.14 0.06
C VAL A 167 3.76 4.99 1.21
N THR A 168 2.82 4.46 1.96
CA THR A 168 2.15 5.22 3.03
C THR A 168 3.07 5.44 4.23
N GLY A 169 3.17 6.68 4.71
CA GLY A 169 3.92 7.01 5.93
C GLY A 169 5.44 7.10 5.73
N LEU A 170 5.91 7.12 4.47
CA LEU A 170 7.34 7.22 4.18
C LEU A 170 7.96 8.51 4.73
N ASP A 171 7.31 9.66 4.58
CA ASP A 171 7.83 10.95 5.07
C ASP A 171 8.03 10.99 6.59
N THR A 172 7.20 10.25 7.33
CA THR A 172 7.27 10.21 8.80
C THR A 172 8.23 9.14 9.31
N ARG A 173 8.36 8.02 8.58
CA ARG A 173 9.23 6.88 8.93
C ARG A 173 10.62 6.95 8.32
N ALA A 174 10.86 7.87 7.39
CA ALA A 174 12.17 8.07 6.80
C ALA A 174 13.18 8.47 7.88
N ASP A 175 14.25 7.70 7.96
CA ASP A 175 15.31 7.91 8.93
C ASP A 175 16.68 7.79 8.28
N ARG A 176 17.72 8.01 9.10
CA ARG A 176 19.10 8.02 8.63
C ARG A 176 19.51 6.68 8.00
N GLU A 177 19.02 5.56 8.53
CA GLU A 177 19.36 4.25 7.99
C GLU A 177 18.70 3.99 6.63
N LEU A 178 17.44 4.40 6.47
CA LEU A 178 16.77 4.34 5.16
C LEU A 178 17.52 5.22 4.14
N ALA A 179 17.88 6.45 4.52
CA ALA A 179 18.64 7.34 3.66
C ALA A 179 19.99 6.73 3.25
N ARG A 180 20.67 6.04 4.17
CA ARG A 180 21.91 5.29 3.88
C ARG A 180 21.68 4.20 2.85
N MET A 181 20.65 3.37 3.03
CA MET A 181 20.31 2.31 2.08
C MET A 181 19.98 2.87 0.68
N LEU A 182 19.21 3.96 0.60
CA LEU A 182 18.88 4.63 -0.66
C LEU A 182 20.12 5.26 -1.33
N ALA A 183 21.05 5.82 -0.54
CA ALA A 183 22.30 6.36 -1.05
C ALA A 183 23.24 5.27 -1.60
N ASP A 184 23.30 4.11 -0.95
CA ASP A 184 24.03 2.94 -1.46
C ASP A 184 23.45 2.46 -2.81
N PHE A 185 22.13 2.29 -2.88
CA PHE A 185 21.45 1.96 -4.12
C PHE A 185 21.72 2.98 -5.24
N ALA A 186 21.64 4.27 -4.92
CA ALA A 186 21.92 5.36 -5.85
C ALA A 186 23.34 5.29 -6.41
N HIS A 187 24.32 5.05 -5.54
CA HIS A 187 25.72 4.92 -5.92
C HIS A 187 25.94 3.72 -6.86
N GLU A 188 25.36 2.56 -6.53
CA GLU A 188 25.42 1.36 -7.39
C GLU A 188 24.81 1.60 -8.78
N ARG A 189 23.73 2.38 -8.88
CA ARG A 189 23.13 2.76 -10.17
C ARG A 189 24.04 3.66 -10.99
N ILE A 190 24.59 4.71 -10.37
CA ILE A 190 25.50 5.67 -11.02
C ILE A 190 26.76 4.97 -11.53
N VAL A 191 27.40 4.14 -10.70
CA VAL A 191 28.59 3.36 -11.10
C VAL A 191 28.29 2.43 -12.27
N ALA A 192 27.07 1.89 -12.33
CA ALA A 192 26.60 1.06 -13.44
C ALA A 192 26.10 1.87 -14.66
N GLY A 193 26.16 3.20 -14.65
CA GLY A 193 25.66 4.07 -15.73
C GLY A 193 24.13 4.00 -15.92
N ARG A 194 23.39 3.63 -14.87
CA ARG A 194 21.92 3.49 -14.90
C ARG A 194 21.26 4.75 -14.34
N ALA A 195 20.07 5.06 -14.85
CA ALA A 195 19.29 6.21 -14.40
C ALA A 195 18.95 6.13 -12.91
N LEU A 196 18.94 7.28 -12.25
CA LEU A 196 18.62 7.41 -10.83
C LEU A 196 17.13 7.76 -10.65
N PRO A 197 16.37 6.98 -9.87
CA PRO A 197 15.01 7.36 -9.49
C PRO A 197 15.02 8.68 -8.72
N GLN A 198 14.30 9.70 -9.21
CA GLN A 198 14.36 11.05 -8.64
C GLN A 198 13.65 11.15 -7.29
N ASP A 199 12.67 10.28 -7.06
CA ASP A 199 11.85 10.24 -5.85
C ASP A 199 12.60 9.77 -4.59
N ILE A 200 13.82 9.20 -4.73
CA ILE A 200 14.68 8.89 -3.58
C ILE A 200 15.45 10.12 -3.05
N LEU A 201 15.62 11.15 -3.89
CA LEU A 201 16.48 12.30 -3.58
C LEU A 201 16.04 13.11 -2.36
N PRO A 202 14.74 13.39 -2.15
CA PRO A 202 14.28 14.09 -0.95
C PRO A 202 14.74 13.41 0.34
N PHE A 203 14.66 12.06 0.38
CA PHE A 203 15.03 11.27 1.55
C PHE A 203 16.54 11.22 1.79
N VAL A 204 17.35 11.15 0.73
CA VAL A 204 18.81 11.22 0.87
C VAL A 204 19.26 12.62 1.31
N ARG A 205 18.67 13.68 0.72
CA ARG A 205 19.01 15.08 1.04
C ARG A 205 18.67 15.48 2.47
N ALA A 206 17.65 14.86 3.06
CA ALA A 206 17.29 15.07 4.46
C ALA A 206 18.41 14.67 5.44
N PHE A 207 19.39 13.85 5.00
CA PHE A 207 20.53 13.39 5.81
C PHE A 207 21.87 13.66 5.10
N PRO A 208 22.37 14.92 5.10
CA PRO A 208 23.53 15.33 4.30
C PRO A 208 24.82 14.56 4.61
N ASP A 209 24.98 14.09 5.85
CA ASP A 209 26.12 13.30 6.28
C ASP A 209 26.18 11.93 5.56
N VAL A 210 25.04 11.38 5.15
CA VAL A 210 24.97 10.15 4.37
C VAL A 210 25.47 10.37 2.94
N ALA A 211 25.20 11.52 2.33
CA ALA A 211 25.60 11.81 0.96
C ALA A 211 27.12 12.09 0.83
N GLY A 212 27.71 12.75 1.84
CA GLY A 212 29.10 13.19 1.83
C GLY A 212 30.13 12.05 1.72
N ASP A 213 29.79 10.85 2.18
CA ASP A 213 30.68 9.67 2.11
C ASP A 213 30.81 9.09 0.69
N ARG A 214 29.99 9.54 -0.29
CA ARG A 214 29.93 8.99 -1.65
C ARG A 214 30.18 10.06 -2.71
N ALA A 215 31.44 10.23 -3.12
CA ALA A 215 31.89 11.28 -4.05
C ALA A 215 31.07 11.40 -5.36
N GLY A 216 30.58 10.29 -5.91
CA GLY A 216 29.75 10.29 -7.12
C GLY A 216 28.29 10.71 -6.89
N LEU A 217 27.77 10.52 -5.68
CA LEU A 217 26.40 10.91 -5.32
C LEU A 217 26.30 12.42 -5.07
N GLN A 218 27.33 13.01 -4.46
CA GLN A 218 27.43 14.45 -4.24
C GLN A 218 27.35 15.24 -5.56
N HIS A 219 28.02 14.77 -6.61
CA HIS A 219 28.01 15.40 -7.93
C HIS A 219 26.62 15.30 -8.58
N ALA A 220 26.03 14.10 -8.61
CA ALA A 220 24.68 13.90 -9.14
C ALA A 220 23.61 14.73 -8.40
N LEU A 221 23.72 14.86 -7.08
CA LEU A 221 22.83 15.69 -6.27
C LEU A 221 22.94 17.18 -6.63
N THR A 222 24.14 17.65 -6.97
CA THR A 222 24.45 19.03 -7.36
C THR A 222 23.96 19.33 -8.79
N ASP A 223 24.13 18.37 -9.71
CA ASP A 223 23.68 18.50 -11.10
C ASP A 223 22.14 18.60 -11.19
N VAL A 224 21.42 17.79 -10.40
CA VAL A 224 19.94 17.87 -10.32
C VAL A 224 19.49 19.21 -9.75
N LEU A 225 20.15 19.75 -8.72
CA LEU A 225 19.86 21.08 -8.18
C LEU A 225 20.06 22.18 -9.24
N THR A 226 21.11 22.06 -10.05
CA THR A 226 21.41 23.01 -11.12
C THR A 226 20.41 22.91 -12.27
N ALA A 227 19.88 21.72 -12.55
CA ALA A 227 18.84 21.52 -13.56
C ALA A 227 17.47 22.09 -13.12
N VAL A 228 17.04 21.83 -11.89
CA VAL A 228 15.77 22.36 -11.35
C VAL A 228 15.79 23.89 -11.31
N LEU A 229 16.89 24.50 -10.87
CA LEU A 229 17.04 25.97 -10.86
C LEU A 229 17.08 26.60 -12.26
N LYS A 230 17.33 25.83 -13.33
CA LYS A 230 17.28 26.29 -14.72
C LYS A 230 15.90 26.13 -15.37
N GLU A 231 15.04 25.26 -14.84
CA GLU A 231 13.67 25.07 -15.33
C GLU A 231 12.66 26.05 -14.69
N GLU A 232 12.98 26.64 -13.54
CA GLU A 232 12.15 27.64 -12.85
C GLU A 232 12.49 29.12 -13.20
N GLY A 233 13.37 29.38 -14.16
CA GLY A 233 13.80 30.72 -14.60
C GLY A 233 13.52 30.98 -16.07
#